data_AF-A0A757FS14-F1
#
_entry.id   AF-A0A757FS14-F1
#
_cell.length_a   1.000
_cell.length_b   1.000
_cell.length_c   1.000
_cell.angle_alpha   90.00
_cell.angle_beta   90.00
_cell.angle_gamma   90.00
#
_symmetry.space_group_name_H-M   'P 1'
#
loop_
_entity.id
_entity.type
_entity.pdbx_description
1 polymer ?
#
loop_
_entity_poly.entity_id
_entity_poly.type
_entity_poly.pdbx_seq_one_letter_code
_entity_poly.pdbx_strand_id
1 'polypeptide(L)' 'MNRQESATLNMDKFIRTQTLLLLEKIDQLDLDDGATECEKLHEQAEKLYQKLLAKLESGIAP' A
#
# COMPACT_ATOMS: atom_id res chain seq x y z
N MET A 1 -17.47 -10.07 -0.69
CA MET A 1 -16.78 -8.87 -1.19
C MET A 1 -17.50 -8.35 -2.42
N ASN A 2 -18.06 -7.14 -2.37
CA ASN A 2 -18.76 -6.50 -3.48
C ASN A 2 -17.77 -5.79 -4.43
N ARG A 3 -18.27 -5.26 -5.56
CA ARG A 3 -17.44 -4.61 -6.58
C ARG A 3 -16.64 -3.41 -6.05
N GLN A 4 -17.22 -2.61 -5.15
CA GLN A 4 -16.54 -1.45 -4.55
C GLN A 4 -15.43 -1.90 -3.61
N GLU A 5 -15.70 -2.89 -2.76
CA GLU A 5 -14.72 -3.46 -1.83
C GLU A 5 -13.53 -4.06 -2.58
N SER A 6 -13.78 -4.83 -3.64
CA SER A 6 -12.73 -5.37 -4.50
C SER A 6 -11.93 -4.26 -5.21
N ALA A 7 -12.60 -3.20 -5.69
CA ALA A 7 -11.92 -2.07 -6.31
C ALA A 7 -11.01 -1.34 -5.31
N THR A 8 -11.48 -1.12 -4.08
CA THR A 8 -10.70 -0.52 -3.00
C THR A 8 -9.43 -1.33 -2.69
N LEU A 9 -9.55 -2.65 -2.53
CA LEU A 9 -8.37 -3.50 -2.29
C LEU A 9 -7.42 -3.55 -3.49
N ASN A 10 -7.94 -3.52 -4.71
CA ASN A 10 -7.10 -3.50 -5.91
C ASN A 10 -6.33 -2.19 -6.04
N MET A 11 -6.95 -1.05 -5.70
CA MET A 11 -6.26 0.24 -5.66
C MET A 11 -5.16 0.25 -4.60
N ASP A 12 -5.45 -0.29 -3.41
CA ASP A 12 -4.46 -0.34 -2.33
C ASP A 12 -3.28 -1.27 -2.66
N LYS A 13 -3.54 -2.45 -3.24
CA LYS A 13 -2.50 -3.32 -3.84
C LYS A 13 -1.66 -2.58 -4.87
N PHE A 14 -2.29 -1.80 -5.75
CA PHE A 14 -1.58 -1.03 -6.76
C PHE A 14 -0.64 -0.01 -6.10
N ILE A 15 -1.12 0.74 -5.10
CA ILE A 15 -0.30 1.71 -4.35
C ILE A 15 0.90 1.01 -3.71
N ARG A 16 0.70 -0.13 -3.04
CA ARG A 16 1.80 -0.91 -2.45
C ARG A 16 2.86 -1.29 -3.48
N THR A 17 2.45 -1.81 -4.64
CA THR A 17 3.38 -2.11 -5.74
C THR A 17 4.10 -0.85 -6.24
N GLN A 18 3.40 0.28 -6.38
CA GLN A 18 4.02 1.53 -6.82
C GLN A 18 5.00 2.11 -5.81
N THR A 19 4.76 1.97 -4.51
CA THR A 19 5.71 2.42 -3.47
C THR A 19 7.02 1.63 -3.48
N LEU A 20 6.99 0.33 -3.77
CA LEU A 20 8.22 -0.46 -3.96
C LEU A 20 8.96 -0.05 -5.23
N LEU A 21 8.24 0.12 -6.34
CA LEU A 21 8.85 0.57 -7.59
C LEU A 21 9.47 1.97 -7.43
N LEU A 22 8.81 2.86 -6.70
CA LEU A 22 9.34 4.18 -6.39
C LEU A 22 10.62 4.09 -5.55
N LEU A 23 10.63 3.22 -4.53
CA LEU A 23 11.83 2.98 -3.71
C LEU A 23 13.01 2.53 -4.59
N GLU A 24 12.81 1.56 -5.48
CA GLU A 24 13.86 1.12 -6.42
C GLU A 24 14.40 2.27 -7.29
N LYS A 25 13.53 3.22 -7.69
CA LYS A 25 13.94 4.39 -8.49
C LYS A 25 14.68 5.42 -7.66
N ILE A 26 14.30 5.60 -6.39
CA ILE A 26 14.97 6.50 -5.46
C ILE A 26 16.35 5.95 -5.10
N ASP A 27 16.46 4.65 -4.83
CA ASP A 27 17.73 3.98 -4.57
C ASP A 27 18.71 4.12 -5.74
N GLN A 28 18.22 4.02 -6.99
CA GLN A 28 19.03 4.24 -8.20
C GLN A 28 19.59 5.66 -8.32
N LEU A 29 19.05 6.63 -7.58
CA LEU A 29 19.48 8.03 -7.57
C LEU A 29 20.32 8.38 -6.34
N ASP A 30 20.65 7.41 -5.48
CA ASP A 30 21.41 7.61 -4.24
C ASP A 30 20.76 8.67 -3.30
N LEU A 31 19.42 8.70 -3.26
CA LEU A 31 18.65 9.66 -2.46
C LEU A 31 18.22 9.05 -1.12
N ASP A 32 19.17 8.88 -0.19
CA ASP A 32 18.98 8.17 1.09
C ASP A 32 17.79 8.65 1.93
N ASP A 33 17.62 9.98 2.05
CA ASP A 33 16.50 10.57 2.79
C ASP A 33 15.16 10.23 2.11
N GLY A 34 15.14 10.28 0.78
CA GLY A 34 13.98 9.90 -0.02
C GLY A 34 13.66 8.41 0.10
N ALA A 35 14.67 7.55 0.18
CA ALA A 35 14.49 6.10 0.33
C ALA A 35 13.86 5.79 1.69
N THR A 36 14.38 6.43 2.75
CA THR A 36 13.82 6.35 4.10
C THR A 36 12.36 6.82 4.16
N GLU A 37 12.00 7.89 3.45
CA GLU A 37 10.61 8.34 3.34
C GLU A 37 9.74 7.35 2.56
N CYS A 38 10.24 6.80 1.46
CA CYS A 38 9.51 5.85 0.64
C CYS A 38 9.27 4.50 1.34
N GLU A 39 10.21 4.03 2.15
CA GLU A 39 10.03 2.87 3.02
C GLU A 39 8.87 3.07 4.02
N LYS A 40 8.80 4.24 4.66
CA LYS A 40 7.70 4.59 5.57
C LYS A 40 6.36 4.64 4.84
N LEU A 41 6.35 5.19 3.63
CA LEU A 41 5.16 5.23 2.78
C LEU A 41 4.70 3.80 2.42
N HIS A 42 5.63 2.92 2.07
CA HIS A 42 5.33 1.52 1.78
C HIS A 42 4.76 0.80 3.02
N GLU A 43 5.37 0.99 4.20
CA GLU A 43 4.87 0.42 5.45
C GLU A 43 3.44 0.90 5.78
N GLN A 44 3.14 2.18 5.54
CA GLN A 44 1.79 2.72 5.71
C GLN A 44 0.79 2.10 4.73
N ALA A 45 1.17 1.92 3.46
CA ALA A 45 0.35 1.26 2.46
C ALA A 45 0.09 -0.21 2.84
N GLU A 46 1.09 -0.95 3.33
CA GLU A 46 0.92 -2.31 3.84
C GLU A 46 -0.08 -2.36 5.00
N LYS A 47 0.09 -1.48 6.01
CA LYS A 47 -0.83 -1.42 7.16
C LYS A 47 -2.26 -1.10 6.73
N LEU A 48 -2.44 -0.19 5.77
CA LEU A 48 -3.75 0.15 5.23
C LEU A 48 -4.38 -1.05 4.52
N TYR A 49 -3.63 -1.74 3.66
CA TYR A 49 -4.08 -2.95 2.98
C TYR A 49 -4.60 -4.00 3.96
N GLN A 50 -3.80 -4.32 4.99
CA GLN A 50 -4.16 -5.34 5.97
C GLN A 50 -5.43 -4.95 6.75
N LYS A 51 -5.56 -3.67 7.11
CA LYS A 51 -6.76 -3.14 7.78
C LYS A 51 -8.00 -3.22 6.90
N LEU A 52 -7.86 -2.86 5.62
CA LEU A 52 -8.96 -2.96 4.64
C LEU A 52 -9.34 -4.42 4.40
N LEU A 53 -8.36 -5.29 4.18
CA LEU A 53 -8.60 -6.72 3.95
C LEU A 53 -9.32 -7.36 5.14
N ALA A 54 -8.82 -7.16 6.35
CA ALA A 54 -9.44 -7.68 7.56
C ALA A 54 -10.89 -7.18 7.72
N LYS A 55 -11.17 -5.90 7.45
CA LYS A 55 -12.52 -5.34 7.55
C LYS A 55 -13.46 -5.91 6.48
N LEU A 56 -12.97 -6.10 5.26
CA LEU A 56 -13.77 -6.55 4.12
C LEU A 56 -13.96 -8.07 4.09
N GLU A 57 -13.05 -8.84 4.69
CA GLU A 57 -13.16 -10.30 4.86
C GLU A 57 -13.96 -10.71 6.10
N SER A 58 -13.85 -9.95 7.21
CA SER A 58 -14.60 -10.26 8.44
C SER A 58 -16.10 -10.05 8.32
N GLY A 59 -16.59 -9.36 7.28
CA GLY A 59 -18.02 -9.06 7.09
C GLY A 59 -18.60 -8.15 8.18
N ILE A 60 -17.76 -7.62 9.09
CA ILE A 60 -18.17 -6.69 10.13
C ILE A 60 -18.23 -5.31 9.48
N ALA A 61 -19.37 -5.03 8.85
CA ALA A 61 -19.77 -3.66 8.60
C ALA A 61 -19.80 -2.89 9.94
N PRO A 62 -19.30 -1.63 9.98
CA PRO A 62 -19.48 -0.78 11.15
C PRO A 62 -20.96 -0.53 11.42
#